data_AF-B6G0T7-F1
#
_entry.id   AF-B6G0T7-F1
#
_cell.length_a   1.000
_cell.length_b   1.000
_cell.length_c   1.000
_cell.angle_alpha   90.00
_cell.angle_beta   90.00
_cell.angle_gamma   90.00
#
_symmetry.space_group_name_H-M   'P 1'
#
loop_
_entity.id
_entity.type
_entity.pdbx_description
1 polymer ?
#
loop_
_entity_poly.entity_id
_entity_poly.type
_entity_poly.pdbx_seq_one_letter_code
_entity_poly.pdbx_strand_id
1 'polypeptide(L)'
;MFWSKKKEKKTLDIKLKDVFSIIKSDYDDGIAFCLIEFMLDDEMYTMGSVLTPNSDEIQENIYFVFNDDRYDTYDEFLENVEINGVKLSNSDEVITIVRAVIIDGDAMINTPWGDTRLAKMAIEK
;
A
#
# COMPACT_ATOMS: atom_id res chain seq x y z
N MET A 1 3.90 39.36 -9.49
CA MET A 1 3.50 38.84 -8.16
C MET A 1 3.53 37.32 -8.28
N PHE A 2 4.59 36.69 -7.77
CA PHE A 2 4.80 35.24 -7.91
C PHE A 2 3.88 34.51 -6.94
N TRP A 3 2.79 33.94 -7.46
CA TRP A 3 1.96 33.00 -6.70
C TRP A 3 2.67 31.66 -6.71
N SER A 4 3.49 31.42 -5.69
CA SER A 4 4.06 30.10 -5.42
C SER A 4 2.90 29.12 -5.21
N LYS A 5 2.55 28.35 -6.24
CA LYS A 5 1.72 27.16 -6.09
C LYS A 5 2.41 26.30 -5.04
N LYS A 6 1.80 26.13 -3.86
CA LYS A 6 2.21 25.08 -2.91
C LYS A 6 2.27 23.79 -3.74
N LYS A 7 3.46 23.23 -3.92
CA LYS A 7 3.60 21.89 -4.49
C LYS A 7 2.82 20.99 -3.55
N GLU A 8 1.71 20.41 -4.01
CA GLU A 8 1.04 19.34 -3.27
C GLU A 8 2.12 18.33 -2.88
N LYS A 9 2.14 17.92 -1.60
CA LYS A 9 2.94 16.76 -1.18
C LYS A 9 2.34 15.58 -1.94
N LYS A 10 2.85 15.30 -3.13
CA LYS A 10 2.32 14.25 -4.01
C LYS A 10 2.61 12.85 -3.49
N THR A 11 3.61 12.74 -2.62
CA THR A 11 4.08 11.49 -2.06
C THR A 11 3.98 11.52 -0.54
N LEU A 12 4.01 10.34 0.05
CA LEU A 12 3.90 10.13 1.50
C LEU A 12 4.98 9.13 1.91
N ASP A 13 5.79 9.52 2.90
CA ASP A 13 6.82 8.65 3.46
C ASP A 13 6.23 7.91 4.66
N ILE A 14 6.35 6.59 4.70
CA ILE A 14 5.77 5.74 5.75
C ILE A 14 6.66 4.53 5.98
N LYS A 15 6.68 3.99 7.19
CA LYS A 15 7.38 2.73 7.44
C LYS A 15 6.62 1.58 6.84
N LEU A 16 7.35 0.65 6.26
CA LEU A 16 6.76 -0.52 5.61
C LEU A 16 5.86 -1.32 6.56
N LYS A 17 6.32 -1.56 7.79
CA LYS A 17 5.54 -2.24 8.82
C LYS A 17 4.19 -1.58 9.14
N ASP A 18 4.09 -0.26 9.00
CA ASP A 18 2.83 0.46 9.26
C ASP A 18 1.84 0.20 8.12
N VAL A 19 2.32 0.06 6.88
CA VAL A 19 1.50 -0.37 5.73
C VAL A 19 1.00 -1.80 5.93
N PHE A 20 1.87 -2.74 6.33
CA PHE A 20 1.47 -4.11 6.66
C PHE A 20 0.44 -4.15 7.78
N SER A 21 0.59 -3.30 8.81
CA SER A 21 -0.38 -3.20 9.90
C SER A 21 -1.76 -2.75 9.41
N ILE A 22 -1.82 -1.82 8.45
CA ILE A 22 -3.10 -1.37 7.89
C ILE A 22 -3.72 -2.48 7.03
N ILE A 23 -2.92 -3.11 6.15
CA ILE A 23 -3.37 -4.24 5.32
C ILE A 23 -3.94 -5.36 6.18
N LYS A 24 -3.27 -5.70 7.29
CA LYS A 24 -3.72 -6.74 8.22
C LYS A 24 -5.03 -6.36 8.90
N SER A 25 -5.14 -5.12 9.38
CA SER A 25 -6.36 -4.64 10.03
C SER A 25 -7.56 -4.73 9.08
N ASP A 26 -7.41 -4.26 7.83
CA ASP A 26 -8.48 -4.31 6.84
C ASP A 26 -8.86 -5.77 6.53
N TYR A 27 -7.88 -6.65 6.35
CA TYR A 27 -8.10 -8.07 6.10
C TYR A 27 -8.87 -8.76 7.23
N ASP A 28 -8.53 -8.48 8.49
CA ASP A 28 -9.22 -9.03 9.66
C ASP A 28 -10.68 -8.54 9.76
N ASP A 29 -10.96 -7.36 9.22
CA ASP A 29 -12.31 -6.80 9.11
C ASP A 29 -13.05 -7.26 7.83
N GLY A 30 -12.42 -8.08 6.98
CA GLY A 30 -12.98 -8.56 5.71
C GLY A 30 -13.02 -7.50 4.61
N ILE A 31 -12.20 -6.45 4.72
CA ILE A 31 -12.13 -5.31 3.80
C ILE A 31 -10.83 -5.40 2.99
N ALA A 32 -10.89 -5.12 1.69
CA ALA A 32 -9.69 -4.99 0.87
C ALA A 32 -9.04 -3.61 1.04
N PHE A 33 -7.73 -3.58 1.28
CA PHE A 33 -6.97 -2.35 1.48
C PHE A 33 -6.86 -1.48 0.22
N CYS A 34 -6.98 -2.10 -0.98
CA CYS A 34 -6.60 -1.57 -2.29
C CYS A 34 -5.08 -1.58 -2.54
N LEU A 35 -4.66 -1.34 -3.78
CA LEU A 35 -3.25 -1.31 -4.16
C LEU A 35 -2.61 0.07 -3.92
N ILE A 36 -1.33 0.06 -3.59
CA ILE A 36 -0.43 1.22 -3.54
C ILE A 36 0.74 1.01 -4.50
N GLU A 37 1.27 2.09 -5.04
CA GLU A 37 2.57 2.14 -5.71
C GLU A 37 3.54 2.95 -4.84
N PHE A 38 4.73 2.40 -4.61
CA PHE A 38 5.74 3.03 -3.79
C PHE A 38 7.14 2.88 -4.38
N MET A 39 8.03 3.80 -3.99
CA MET A 39 9.46 3.72 -4.29
C MET A 39 10.24 3.23 -3.09
N LEU A 40 11.19 2.34 -3.36
CA LEU A 40 12.27 1.93 -2.47
C LEU A 40 13.55 1.77 -3.30
N ASP A 41 14.67 2.32 -2.84
CA ASP A 41 15.97 2.24 -3.54
C ASP A 41 15.93 2.61 -5.04
N ASP A 42 15.19 3.67 -5.39
CA ASP A 42 14.97 4.14 -6.77
C ASP A 42 14.21 3.15 -7.69
N GLU A 43 13.67 2.06 -7.15
CA GLU A 43 12.79 1.12 -7.85
C GLU A 43 11.32 1.32 -7.46
N MET A 44 10.42 1.04 -8.41
CA MET A 44 8.97 1.15 -8.22
C MET A 44 8.37 -0.22 -7.95
N TYR A 45 7.54 -0.29 -6.91
CA TYR A 45 6.87 -1.51 -6.49
C TYR A 45 5.37 -1.27 -6.29
N THR A 46 4.58 -2.35 -6.44
CA THR A 46 3.14 -2.34 -6.17
C THR A 46 2.82 -3.31 -5.05
N MET A 47 1.93 -2.93 -4.13
CA MET A 47 1.53 -3.80 -3.02
C MET A 47 0.12 -3.50 -2.55
N GLY A 48 -0.59 -4.49 -2.01
CA GLY A 48 -1.84 -4.28 -1.30
C GLY A 48 -2.70 -5.54 -1.22
N SER A 49 -3.99 -5.36 -0.98
CA SER A 49 -4.97 -6.43 -1.06
C SER A 49 -6.18 -6.04 -1.92
N VAL A 50 -6.75 -7.06 -2.57
CA VAL A 50 -7.78 -6.90 -3.61
C VAL A 50 -8.90 -7.91 -3.35
N LEU A 51 -10.13 -7.47 -3.59
CA LEU A 51 -11.30 -8.35 -3.53
C LEU A 51 -11.42 -9.17 -4.81
N THR A 52 -11.71 -10.45 -4.67
CA THR A 52 -12.01 -11.31 -5.82
C THR A 52 -13.20 -10.74 -6.61
N PRO A 53 -13.13 -10.68 -7.96
CA PRO A 53 -14.19 -10.10 -8.76
C PRO A 53 -15.56 -10.75 -8.50
N ASN A 54 -16.61 -9.95 -8.43
CA ASN A 54 -17.99 -10.40 -8.19
C ASN A 54 -18.20 -11.19 -6.90
N SER A 55 -17.38 -10.93 -5.88
CA SER A 55 -17.45 -11.60 -4.57
C SER A 55 -17.86 -10.62 -3.47
N ASP A 56 -18.40 -11.15 -2.37
CA ASP A 56 -18.75 -10.34 -1.19
C ASP A 56 -17.49 -9.92 -0.42
N GLU A 57 -17.52 -8.76 0.24
CA GLU A 57 -16.47 -8.26 1.13
C GLU A 57 -16.38 -9.11 2.40
N ILE A 58 -15.68 -10.23 2.28
CA ILE A 58 -15.31 -11.13 3.37
C ILE A 58 -13.85 -11.54 3.22
N GLN A 59 -13.23 -11.90 4.35
CA GLN A 59 -11.82 -12.27 4.44
C GLN A 59 -11.40 -13.35 3.42
N GLU A 60 -12.24 -14.37 3.20
CA GLU A 60 -11.96 -15.49 2.28
C GLU A 60 -11.88 -15.08 0.81
N ASN A 61 -12.44 -13.92 0.45
CA ASN A 61 -12.46 -13.41 -0.92
C ASN A 61 -11.33 -12.41 -1.20
N ILE A 62 -10.50 -12.09 -0.21
CA ILE A 62 -9.41 -11.13 -0.34
C ILE A 62 -8.10 -11.88 -0.64
N TYR A 63 -7.41 -11.43 -1.68
CA TYR A 63 -6.04 -11.87 -1.99
C TYR A 63 -5.08 -10.68 -1.92
N PHE A 64 -3.80 -10.98 -1.78
CA PHE A 64 -2.73 -9.99 -1.68
C PHE A 64 -1.89 -9.97 -2.94
N VAL A 65 -1.32 -8.81 -3.22
CA VAL A 65 -0.49 -8.58 -4.41
C VAL A 65 0.81 -7.93 -3.98
N PHE A 66 1.90 -8.42 -4.55
CA PHE A 66 3.18 -7.73 -4.56
C PHE A 66 3.76 -7.80 -5.98
N ASN A 67 3.88 -6.64 -6.65
CA ASN A 67 4.17 -6.54 -8.07
C ASN A 67 3.24 -7.44 -8.91
N ASP A 68 3.81 -8.42 -9.61
CA ASP A 68 3.07 -9.38 -10.43
C ASP A 68 2.67 -10.66 -9.67
N ASP A 69 3.13 -10.81 -8.41
CA ASP A 69 2.86 -11.98 -7.59
C ASP A 69 1.57 -11.82 -6.80
N ARG A 70 0.81 -12.93 -6.73
CA ARG A 70 -0.44 -13.05 -5.99
C ARG A 70 -0.28 -14.05 -4.85
N TYR A 71 -0.88 -13.73 -3.70
CA TYR A 71 -0.92 -14.59 -2.52
C TYR A 71 -2.35 -14.70 -2.01
N ASP A 72 -2.82 -15.90 -1.72
CA ASP A 72 -4.22 -16.13 -1.33
C ASP A 72 -4.43 -15.97 0.18
N THR A 73 -3.36 -15.98 0.98
CA THR A 73 -3.43 -15.77 2.42
C THR A 73 -2.48 -14.67 2.89
N TYR A 74 -2.82 -14.04 4.02
CA TYR A 74 -1.97 -13.02 4.63
C TYR A 74 -0.61 -13.60 5.07
N ASP A 75 -0.60 -14.83 5.58
CA ASP A 75 0.65 -15.48 6.03
C ASP A 75 1.58 -15.77 4.85
N GLU A 76 1.06 -16.28 3.72
CA GLU A 76 1.85 -16.47 2.50
C GLU A 76 2.44 -15.14 2.01
N PHE A 77 1.62 -14.08 1.96
CA PHE A 77 2.06 -12.74 1.60
C PHE A 77 3.19 -12.26 2.52
N LEU A 78 3.03 -12.39 3.84
CA LEU A 78 4.00 -11.96 4.84
C LEU A 78 5.34 -12.71 4.73
N GLU A 79 5.29 -14.00 4.39
CA GLU A 79 6.45 -14.87 4.33
C GLU A 79 7.25 -14.74 3.04
N ASN A 80 6.60 -14.37 1.92
CA ASN A 80 7.21 -14.40 0.59
C ASN A 80 7.55 -13.00 0.03
N VAL A 81 6.97 -11.92 0.58
CA VAL A 81 7.29 -10.57 0.09
C VAL A 81 8.66 -10.12 0.59
N GLU A 82 9.59 -10.02 -0.35
CA GLU A 82 10.95 -9.56 -0.14
C GLU A 82 11.44 -8.66 -1.28
N ILE A 83 12.36 -7.74 -0.95
CA ILE A 83 13.11 -6.95 -1.92
C ILE A 83 14.58 -7.21 -1.64
N ASN A 84 15.35 -7.55 -2.69
CA ASN A 84 16.79 -7.84 -2.57
C ASN A 84 17.14 -8.90 -1.48
N GLY A 85 16.24 -9.88 -1.26
CA GLY A 85 16.39 -10.93 -0.24
C GLY A 85 16.09 -10.49 1.19
N VAL A 86 15.51 -9.30 1.39
CA VAL A 86 15.09 -8.76 2.69
C VAL A 86 13.57 -8.84 2.79
N LYS A 87 13.07 -9.55 3.81
CA LYS A 87 11.63 -9.61 4.10
C LYS A 87 11.08 -8.26 4.51
N LEU A 88 10.00 -7.87 3.85
CA LEU A 88 9.35 -6.59 4.03
C LEU A 88 8.49 -6.53 5.30
N SER A 89 7.89 -7.65 5.68
CA SER A 89 6.88 -7.78 6.73
C SER A 89 7.19 -7.14 8.09
N ASN A 90 8.47 -7.01 8.47
CA ASN A 90 8.89 -6.40 9.73
C ASN A 90 9.97 -5.33 9.54
N SER A 91 10.11 -4.79 8.32
CA SER A 91 11.12 -3.79 8.04
C SER A 91 10.72 -2.43 8.62
N ASP A 92 11.66 -1.80 9.35
CA ASP A 92 11.57 -0.38 9.75
C ASP A 92 11.92 0.58 8.60
N GLU A 93 12.14 0.02 7.41
CA GLU A 93 12.45 0.72 6.18
C GLU A 93 11.32 1.65 5.77
N VAL A 94 11.72 2.83 5.30
CA VAL A 94 10.81 3.90 4.92
C VAL A 94 10.65 3.85 3.42
N ILE A 95 9.42 3.71 2.97
CA ILE A 95 9.06 3.79 1.56
C ILE A 95 8.39 5.11 1.26
N THR A 96 8.50 5.51 0.00
CA THR A 96 7.80 6.68 -0.52
C THR A 96 6.59 6.21 -1.33
N ILE A 97 5.39 6.29 -0.77
CA ILE A 97 4.15 6.02 -1.50
C ILE A 97 3.92 7.15 -2.51
N VAL A 98 3.75 6.77 -3.77
CA VAL A 98 3.54 7.68 -4.90
C VAL A 98 2.06 7.72 -5.29
N ARG A 99 1.39 6.57 -5.28
CA ARG A 99 -0.06 6.44 -5.55
C ARG A 99 -0.67 5.46 -4.55
N ALA A 100 -1.91 5.70 -4.17
CA ALA A 100 -2.68 4.83 -3.29
C ALA A 100 -4.13 4.72 -3.78
N VAL A 101 -4.85 3.73 -3.24
CA VAL A 101 -6.23 3.40 -3.63
C VAL A 101 -6.32 3.16 -5.14
N ILE A 102 -5.46 2.27 -5.62
CA ILE A 102 -5.44 1.86 -7.03
C ILE A 102 -6.44 0.70 -7.19
N ILE A 103 -7.41 0.89 -8.08
CA ILE A 103 -8.44 -0.09 -8.45
C ILE A 103 -8.45 -0.17 -9.98
N ASP A 104 -8.40 -1.39 -10.53
CA ASP A 104 -8.31 -1.64 -11.98
C ASP A 104 -7.16 -0.87 -12.69
N GLY A 105 -6.07 -0.57 -11.97
CA GLY A 105 -4.90 0.16 -12.47
C GLY A 105 -4.98 1.68 -12.37
N ASP A 106 -6.16 2.24 -12.06
CA ASP A 106 -6.37 3.68 -11.89
C ASP A 106 -6.31 4.08 -10.40
N ALA A 107 -5.59 5.17 -10.10
CA ALA A 107 -5.61 5.73 -8.76
C ALA A 107 -6.91 6.50 -8.54
N MET A 108 -7.71 6.05 -7.58
CA MET A 108 -8.98 6.68 -7.23
C MET A 108 -8.81 7.96 -6.42
N ILE A 109 -7.62 8.18 -5.84
CA ILE A 109 -7.26 9.43 -5.16
C ILE A 109 -6.05 10.09 -5.83
N ASN A 110 -6.10 11.41 -5.97
CA ASN A 110 -5.06 12.20 -6.63
C ASN A 110 -3.71 12.19 -5.88
N THR A 111 -3.73 11.85 -4.59
CA THR A 111 -2.54 11.82 -3.72
C THR A 111 -2.72 10.76 -2.63
N PRO A 112 -1.64 10.09 -2.16
CA PRO A 112 -1.69 9.17 -1.02
C PRO A 112 -2.22 9.79 0.28
N TRP A 113 -2.11 11.11 0.43
CA TRP A 113 -2.68 11.87 1.55
C TRP A 113 -4.21 11.83 1.62
N GLY A 114 -4.89 11.41 0.54
CA GLY A 114 -6.34 11.21 0.54
C GLY A 114 -6.76 9.98 1.37
N ASP A 115 -5.86 9.00 1.57
CA ASP A 115 -6.09 7.92 2.50
C ASP A 115 -5.72 8.38 3.91
N THR A 116 -6.75 8.61 4.74
CA THR A 116 -6.56 9.12 6.11
C THR A 116 -5.79 8.17 7.02
N ARG A 117 -5.72 6.87 6.71
CA ARG A 117 -4.97 5.86 7.49
C ARG A 117 -3.49 5.97 7.17
N LEU A 118 -3.14 6.02 5.89
CA LEU A 118 -1.76 6.28 5.44
C LEU A 118 -1.28 7.65 5.94
N ALA A 119 -2.10 8.69 5.81
CA ALA A 119 -1.76 10.06 6.24
C ALA A 119 -1.48 10.15 7.75
N LYS A 120 -2.16 9.36 8.59
CA LYS A 120 -1.94 9.34 10.05
C LYS A 120 -0.63 8.66 10.44
N MET A 121 -0.18 7.67 9.67
CA MET A 121 1.05 6.93 9.90
C MET A 121 2.26 7.54 9.14
N ALA A 122 2.01 8.58 8.35
CA ALA A 122 3.04 9.26 7.58
C ALA A 122 4.11 9.88 8.50
N ILE A 123 5.36 9.76 8.07
CA ILE A 123 6.48 10.45 8.70
C ILE A 123 6.45 11.91 8.22
N GLU A 124 6.16 12.84 9.15
CA GLU A 124 6.19 14.26 8.83
C GLU A 124 7.64 14.70 8.53
N LYS A 125 7.86 15.15 7.28
CA LYS A 125 9.05 15.91 6.88
C LYS A 125 9.00 17.35 7.37
#